data_AF-A0A7S1R886-F1
#
_entry.id   AF-A0A7S1R886-F1
#
_cell.length_a   1.000
_cell.length_b   1.000
_cell.length_c   1.000
_cell.angle_alpha   90.00
_cell.angle_beta   90.00
_cell.angle_gamma   90.00
#
_symmetry.space_group_name_H-M   'P 1'
#
loop_
_entity.id
_entity.type
_entity.pdbx_description
1 polymer ?
#
loop_
_entity_poly.entity_id
_entity_poly.type
_entity_poly.pdbx_seq_one_letter_code
_entity_poly.pdbx_strand_id
1 'polypeptide(L)'
;MPATREFKYLPPDQPLLPQFVARLYRAHGLTAPRQRSRSDEARPPQGKLKAVIIHNRRFGPELVDVLRASAEACTATCSGLEVQYLNWTTVQPFSRQLDLLRGTDIHVSSFGTALYTSLLLPDGSVSVNLGMGSHERHLGLPSYGEEFLATSHRGLRTLYMPLDRLLRGPSVDDVVALLEQAGQVIRSGFPVPVESMEENLSVFGKIILNLTMSSEASHWGLKGWRRQDAAAAYTGEASAELALGNGSVLEYCSEDQTRCVLLRGHASPLVLESEPDFESCHVDVTLLRALKRSHGLKEALGVEEDCECVACQACGAGHL
;
A
#
# COMPACT_ATOMS: atom_id res chain seq x y z
N MET A 1 -9.08 -14.51 -26.25
CA MET A 1 -8.38 -15.77 -25.92
C MET A 1 -9.28 -16.64 -25.06
N PRO A 2 -9.22 -17.98 -25.21
CA PRO A 2 -9.91 -18.92 -24.32
C PRO A 2 -9.43 -18.76 -22.86
N ALA A 3 -10.30 -19.02 -21.89
CA ALA A 3 -9.99 -18.95 -20.47
C ALA A 3 -8.92 -19.97 -20.01
N THR A 4 -8.54 -20.91 -20.87
CA THR A 4 -7.58 -21.99 -20.59
C THR A 4 -6.15 -21.70 -21.06
N ARG A 5 -5.89 -20.60 -21.78
CA ARG A 5 -4.54 -20.32 -22.27
C ARG A 5 -3.65 -19.78 -21.14
N GLU A 6 -2.50 -20.41 -20.95
CA GLU A 6 -1.49 -19.98 -19.98
C GLU A 6 -0.86 -18.64 -20.37
N PHE A 7 -0.54 -17.82 -19.37
CA PHE A 7 0.00 -16.48 -19.55
C PHE A 7 1.45 -16.45 -20.06
N LYS A 8 2.22 -17.55 -19.89
CA LYS A 8 3.60 -17.67 -20.40
C LYS A 8 3.72 -17.61 -21.93
N TYR A 9 2.58 -17.70 -22.64
CA TYR A 9 2.49 -17.61 -24.10
C TYR A 9 1.89 -16.29 -24.58
N LEU A 10 1.82 -15.27 -23.70
CA LEU A 10 1.47 -13.91 -24.13
C LEU A 10 2.70 -13.21 -24.73
N PRO A 11 2.49 -12.42 -25.79
CA PRO A 11 3.52 -11.52 -26.29
C PRO A 11 4.02 -10.59 -25.17
N PRO A 12 5.34 -10.34 -25.06
CA PRO A 12 5.93 -9.54 -23.99
C PRO A 12 5.51 -8.06 -24.02
N ASP A 13 4.98 -7.59 -25.16
CA ASP A 13 4.51 -6.23 -25.40
C ASP A 13 3.08 -5.98 -24.91
N GLN A 14 2.34 -7.02 -24.51
CA GLN A 14 0.96 -6.83 -24.05
C GLN A 14 0.89 -6.74 -22.52
N PRO A 15 0.16 -5.75 -21.97
CA PRO A 15 0.01 -5.64 -20.53
C PRO A 15 -0.81 -6.82 -20.00
N LEU A 16 -0.17 -7.64 -19.15
CA LEU A 16 -0.72 -8.88 -18.60
C LEU A 16 -1.97 -8.63 -17.73
N LEU A 17 -1.92 -7.60 -16.88
CA LEU A 17 -2.96 -7.32 -15.90
C LEU A 17 -4.33 -6.99 -16.56
N PRO A 18 -4.45 -6.05 -17.52
CA PRO A 18 -5.71 -5.80 -18.22
C PRO A 18 -6.30 -7.05 -18.89
N GLN A 19 -5.47 -7.95 -19.41
CA GLN A 19 -5.94 -9.21 -19.99
C GLN A 19 -6.47 -10.18 -18.95
N PHE A 20 -5.78 -10.29 -17.81
CA PHE A 20 -6.24 -11.08 -16.68
C PHE A 20 -7.59 -10.56 -16.18
N VAL A 21 -7.72 -9.25 -15.96
CA VAL A 21 -8.97 -8.60 -15.54
C VAL A 21 -10.08 -8.88 -16.55
N ALA A 22 -9.86 -8.63 -17.84
CA ALA A 22 -10.88 -8.87 -18.86
C ALA A 22 -11.32 -10.35 -18.93
N ARG A 23 -10.41 -11.31 -18.71
CA ARG A 23 -10.75 -12.74 -18.63
C ARG A 23 -11.58 -13.05 -17.39
N LEU A 24 -11.21 -12.50 -16.24
CA LEU A 24 -11.91 -12.71 -14.97
C LEU A 24 -13.37 -12.26 -15.09
N TYR A 25 -13.62 -11.05 -15.59
CA TYR A 25 -14.97 -10.54 -15.80
C TYR A 25 -15.79 -11.43 -16.75
N ARG A 26 -15.22 -11.81 -17.89
CA ARG A 26 -15.91 -12.69 -18.87
C ARG A 26 -16.21 -14.07 -18.31
N ALA A 27 -15.31 -14.64 -17.51
CA ALA A 27 -15.52 -15.94 -16.85
C ALA A 27 -16.72 -15.90 -15.89
N HIS A 28 -17.08 -14.73 -15.39
CA HIS A 28 -18.26 -14.50 -14.54
C HIS A 28 -19.49 -13.95 -15.30
N GLY A 29 -19.49 -14.02 -16.63
CA GLY A 29 -20.62 -13.58 -17.46
C GLY A 29 -20.80 -12.06 -17.55
N LEU A 30 -19.75 -11.29 -17.19
CA LEU A 30 -19.76 -9.82 -17.24
C LEU A 30 -18.98 -9.30 -18.44
N THR A 31 -19.28 -8.08 -18.88
CA THR A 31 -18.39 -7.38 -19.80
C THR A 31 -17.15 -6.91 -19.03
N ALA A 32 -16.00 -6.89 -19.71
CA ALA A 32 -14.77 -6.37 -19.11
C ALA A 32 -14.93 -4.88 -18.75
N PRO A 33 -14.18 -4.39 -17.73
CA PRO A 33 -14.10 -2.97 -17.44
C PRO A 33 -13.63 -2.17 -18.65
N ARG A 34 -14.08 -0.92 -18.72
CA ARG A 34 -13.71 -0.03 -19.81
C ARG A 34 -12.21 0.31 -19.71
N GLN A 35 -11.52 0.20 -20.85
CA GLN A 35 -10.18 0.76 -21.02
C GLN A 35 -10.30 2.22 -21.43
N ARG A 36 -9.44 3.07 -20.87
CA ARG A 36 -9.44 4.52 -21.09
C ARG A 36 -8.01 4.98 -21.36
N SER A 37 -7.88 6.04 -22.15
CA SER A 37 -6.61 6.75 -22.37
C SER A 37 -6.42 7.93 -21.42
N ARG A 38 -7.52 8.44 -20.84
CA ARG A 38 -7.55 9.48 -19.80
C ARG A 38 -8.62 9.17 -18.76
N SER A 39 -8.43 9.62 -17.54
CA SER A 39 -9.38 9.34 -16.45
C SER A 39 -10.77 9.93 -16.65
N ASP A 40 -10.88 11.09 -17.29
CA ASP A 40 -12.16 11.76 -17.59
C ASP A 40 -12.86 11.18 -18.83
N GLU A 41 -12.22 10.28 -19.58
CA GLU A 41 -12.72 9.80 -20.86
C GLU A 41 -14.10 9.10 -20.72
N ALA A 42 -15.08 9.65 -21.44
CA ALA A 42 -16.47 9.20 -21.49
C ALA A 42 -17.17 9.10 -20.13
N ARG A 43 -16.70 9.89 -19.16
CA ARG A 43 -17.47 10.24 -17.97
C ARG A 43 -18.27 11.52 -18.31
N PRO A 44 -19.55 11.61 -17.97
CA PRO A 44 -20.29 12.87 -18.12
C PRO A 44 -19.61 13.95 -17.26
N PRO A 45 -19.38 15.18 -17.77
CA PRO A 45 -18.67 16.23 -17.00
C PRO A 45 -19.28 16.55 -15.63
N GLN A 46 -20.59 16.35 -15.49
CA GLN A 46 -21.36 16.57 -14.26
C GLN A 46 -21.94 15.27 -13.69
N GLY A 47 -21.50 14.12 -14.20
CA GLY A 47 -21.92 12.82 -13.71
C GLY A 47 -21.41 12.56 -12.30
N LYS A 48 -22.21 11.86 -11.49
CA LYS A 48 -21.74 11.36 -10.20
C LYS A 48 -20.69 10.28 -10.42
N LEU A 49 -19.52 10.43 -9.79
CA LEU A 49 -18.53 9.35 -9.71
C LEU A 49 -18.92 8.40 -8.59
N LYS A 50 -18.74 7.10 -8.82
CA LYS A 50 -19.05 6.07 -7.83
C LYS A 50 -17.82 5.76 -7.01
N ALA A 51 -17.94 5.89 -5.69
CA ALA A 51 -16.90 5.56 -4.75
C ALA A 51 -17.34 4.43 -3.83
N VAL A 52 -16.42 3.52 -3.51
CA VAL A 52 -16.66 2.45 -2.55
C VAL A 52 -15.59 2.47 -1.46
N ILE A 53 -16.02 2.42 -0.21
CA ILE A 53 -15.15 2.19 0.95
C ILE A 53 -15.31 0.73 1.35
N ILE A 54 -14.26 -0.06 1.18
CA ILE A 54 -14.33 -1.50 1.38
C ILE A 54 -13.98 -1.84 2.82
N HIS A 55 -14.87 -2.59 3.46
CA HIS A 55 -14.64 -3.18 4.77
C HIS A 55 -13.41 -4.09 4.75
N ASN A 56 -12.55 -3.91 5.75
CA ASN A 56 -11.44 -4.78 6.04
C ASN A 56 -11.65 -5.44 7.40
N ARG A 57 -11.40 -6.76 7.50
CA ARG A 57 -11.51 -7.51 8.77
C ARG A 57 -10.62 -6.97 9.89
N ARG A 58 -9.61 -6.16 9.55
CA ARG A 58 -8.68 -5.54 10.49
C ARG A 58 -9.20 -4.20 11.04
N PHE A 59 -10.33 -3.69 10.53
CA PHE A 59 -10.94 -2.48 11.07
C PHE A 59 -11.66 -2.79 12.37
N GLY A 60 -11.24 -2.11 13.45
CA GLY A 60 -11.98 -2.10 14.69
C GLY A 60 -13.35 -1.40 14.52
N PRO A 61 -14.30 -1.63 15.45
CA PRO A 61 -15.65 -1.06 15.37
C PRO A 61 -15.66 0.46 15.20
N GLU A 62 -14.80 1.17 15.96
CA GLU A 62 -14.68 2.63 15.90
C GLU A 62 -14.31 3.12 14.50
N LEU A 63 -13.33 2.48 13.85
CA LEU A 63 -12.94 2.83 12.49
C LEU A 63 -14.05 2.49 11.48
N VAL A 64 -14.78 1.39 11.67
CA VAL A 64 -15.93 1.06 10.80
C VAL A 64 -16.99 2.15 10.87
N ASP A 65 -17.27 2.69 12.06
CA ASP A 65 -18.24 3.78 12.23
C ASP A 65 -17.76 5.07 11.58
N VAL A 66 -16.48 5.42 11.72
CA VAL A 66 -15.86 6.55 11.00
C VAL A 66 -16.01 6.39 9.49
N LEU A 67 -15.71 5.21 8.93
CA LEU A 67 -15.77 4.97 7.49
C LEU A 67 -17.20 5.02 6.94
N ARG A 68 -18.18 4.52 7.70
CA ARG A 68 -19.60 4.65 7.34
C ARG A 68 -20.05 6.10 7.36
N ALA A 69 -19.75 6.82 8.44
CA ALA A 69 -20.05 8.23 8.57
C ALA A 69 -19.39 9.06 7.45
N SER A 70 -18.17 8.70 7.03
CA SER A 70 -17.47 9.33 5.91
C SER A 70 -18.19 9.12 4.58
N ALA A 71 -18.69 7.90 4.32
CA ALA A 71 -19.47 7.62 3.10
C ALA A 71 -20.79 8.40 3.07
N GLU A 72 -21.50 8.46 4.19
CA GLU A 72 -22.74 9.22 4.34
C GLU A 72 -22.50 10.73 4.18
N ALA A 73 -21.51 11.27 4.91
CA ALA A 73 -21.14 12.68 4.85
C ALA A 73 -20.75 13.08 3.42
N CYS A 74 -19.84 12.34 2.78
CA CYS A 74 -19.40 12.68 1.43
C CYS A 74 -20.52 12.55 0.39
N THR A 75 -21.42 11.58 0.52
CA THR A 75 -22.59 11.50 -0.38
C THR A 75 -23.52 12.71 -0.24
N ALA A 76 -23.59 13.30 0.97
CA ALA A 76 -24.40 14.49 1.22
C ALA A 76 -23.69 15.80 0.81
N THR A 77 -22.37 15.90 0.98
CA THR A 77 -21.63 17.17 0.86
C THR A 77 -20.71 17.24 -0.36
N CYS A 78 -20.09 16.13 -0.78
CA CYS A 78 -19.15 16.11 -1.89
C CYS A 78 -19.89 16.26 -3.22
N SER A 79 -19.57 17.33 -3.97
CA SER A 79 -20.21 17.59 -5.26
C SER A 79 -19.87 16.50 -6.30
N GLY A 80 -20.91 15.77 -6.71
CA GLY A 80 -20.84 14.76 -7.76
C GLY A 80 -20.10 13.47 -7.37
N LEU A 81 -20.10 13.11 -6.08
CA LEU A 81 -19.70 11.79 -5.62
C LEU A 81 -20.92 11.02 -5.06
N GLU A 82 -20.94 9.71 -5.28
CA GLU A 82 -21.85 8.78 -4.62
C GLU A 82 -20.99 7.74 -3.93
N VAL A 83 -20.97 7.73 -2.59
CA VAL A 83 -20.04 6.94 -1.80
C VAL A 83 -20.79 5.88 -1.01
N GLN A 84 -20.34 4.62 -1.10
CA GLN A 84 -20.94 3.51 -0.39
C GLN A 84 -19.91 2.78 0.47
N TYR A 85 -20.25 2.46 1.71
CA TYR A 85 -19.47 1.53 2.53
C TYR A 85 -19.92 0.10 2.22
N LEU A 86 -19.00 -0.76 1.78
CA LEU A 86 -19.29 -2.11 1.31
C LEU A 86 -18.60 -3.18 2.16
N ASN A 87 -19.34 -4.24 2.48
CA ASN A 87 -18.78 -5.46 3.04
C ASN A 87 -18.91 -6.61 2.04
N TRP A 88 -17.79 -7.18 1.60
CA TRP A 88 -17.79 -8.29 0.64
C TRP A 88 -18.47 -9.56 1.15
N THR A 89 -18.65 -9.72 2.47
CA THR A 89 -19.45 -10.82 3.03
C THR A 89 -20.93 -10.67 2.70
N THR A 90 -21.43 -9.45 2.49
CA THR A 90 -22.84 -9.17 2.16
C THR A 90 -23.09 -9.02 0.66
N VAL A 91 -22.04 -8.95 -0.16
CA VAL A 91 -22.12 -8.88 -1.62
C VAL A 91 -21.69 -10.21 -2.20
N GLN A 92 -22.64 -11.13 -2.33
CA GLN A 92 -22.43 -12.46 -2.91
C GLN A 92 -23.40 -12.69 -4.08
N PRO A 93 -23.04 -13.53 -5.07
CA PRO A 93 -21.74 -14.20 -5.26
C PRO A 93 -20.64 -13.23 -5.75
N PHE A 94 -19.41 -13.72 -5.93
CA PHE A 94 -18.27 -12.92 -6.42
C PHE A 94 -18.55 -12.13 -7.72
N SER A 95 -19.41 -12.64 -8.62
CA SER A 95 -19.80 -11.89 -9.83
C SER A 95 -20.53 -10.58 -9.52
N ARG A 96 -21.24 -10.47 -8.39
CA ARG A 96 -21.84 -9.20 -7.93
C ARG A 96 -20.77 -8.21 -7.48
N GLN A 97 -19.70 -8.68 -6.83
CA GLN A 97 -18.57 -7.83 -6.43
C GLN A 97 -17.85 -7.28 -7.66
N LEU A 98 -17.60 -8.14 -8.65
CA LEU A 98 -17.03 -7.72 -9.93
C LEU A 98 -17.92 -6.67 -10.62
N ASP A 99 -19.23 -6.90 -10.70
CA ASP A 99 -20.14 -5.95 -11.35
C ASP A 99 -20.12 -4.56 -10.69
N LEU A 100 -20.01 -4.49 -9.36
CA LEU A 100 -19.82 -3.23 -8.63
C LEU A 100 -18.47 -2.59 -8.94
N LEU A 101 -17.37 -3.36 -8.88
CA LEU A 101 -16.02 -2.87 -9.16
C LEU A 101 -15.89 -2.35 -10.61
N ARG A 102 -16.60 -2.96 -11.57
CA ARG A 102 -16.63 -2.55 -12.99
C ARG A 102 -17.04 -1.10 -13.19
N GLY A 103 -17.96 -0.64 -12.34
CA GLY A 103 -18.53 0.71 -12.38
C GLY A 103 -17.99 1.63 -11.29
N THR A 104 -16.99 1.20 -10.51
CA THR A 104 -16.39 1.99 -9.45
C THR A 104 -15.32 2.92 -10.03
N ASP A 105 -15.39 4.20 -9.69
CA ASP A 105 -14.42 5.21 -10.11
C ASP A 105 -13.38 5.47 -9.01
N ILE A 106 -13.78 5.39 -7.74
CA ILE A 106 -12.91 5.59 -6.58
C ILE A 106 -13.03 4.38 -5.64
N HIS A 107 -11.91 3.77 -5.32
CA HIS A 107 -11.83 2.64 -4.40
C HIS A 107 -11.06 3.06 -3.17
N VAL A 108 -11.66 2.91 -1.99
CA VAL A 108 -11.01 3.23 -0.71
C VAL A 108 -10.87 1.94 0.10
N SER A 109 -9.66 1.65 0.54
CA SER A 109 -9.36 0.49 1.39
C SER A 109 -8.14 0.78 2.27
N SER A 110 -7.82 -0.16 3.14
CA SER A 110 -6.54 -0.28 3.84
C SER A 110 -5.78 -1.50 3.33
N PHE A 111 -4.61 -1.77 3.91
CA PHE A 111 -3.73 -2.88 3.59
C PHE A 111 -4.38 -4.27 3.68
N GLY A 112 -3.79 -5.24 3.01
CA GLY A 112 -4.26 -6.62 2.99
C GLY A 112 -5.17 -6.94 1.80
N THR A 113 -5.94 -8.02 1.91
CA THR A 113 -6.64 -8.62 0.76
C THR A 113 -7.67 -7.71 0.10
N ALA A 114 -8.29 -6.78 0.84
CA ALA A 114 -9.22 -5.81 0.28
C ALA A 114 -8.56 -4.89 -0.75
N LEU A 115 -7.29 -4.50 -0.54
CA LEU A 115 -6.55 -3.65 -1.46
C LEU A 115 -6.36 -4.30 -2.84
N TYR A 116 -6.27 -5.63 -2.92
CA TYR A 116 -6.11 -6.34 -4.19
C TYR A 116 -7.30 -6.17 -5.14
N THR A 117 -8.48 -5.83 -4.61
CA THR A 117 -9.66 -5.56 -5.46
C THR A 117 -9.51 -4.27 -6.27
N SER A 118 -8.58 -3.38 -5.90
CA SER A 118 -8.21 -2.22 -6.72
C SER A 118 -7.65 -2.60 -8.10
N LEU A 119 -7.05 -3.79 -8.22
CA LEU A 119 -6.53 -4.29 -9.50
C LEU A 119 -7.65 -4.64 -10.51
N LEU A 120 -8.91 -4.66 -10.07
CA LEU A 120 -10.07 -5.05 -10.87
C LEU A 120 -10.92 -3.85 -11.33
N LEU A 121 -10.48 -2.64 -11.00
CA LEU A 121 -11.13 -1.38 -11.37
C LEU A 121 -10.95 -1.08 -12.86
N PRO A 122 -11.83 -0.26 -13.46
CA PRO A 122 -11.61 0.24 -14.81
C PRO A 122 -10.44 1.23 -14.86
N ASP A 123 -9.81 1.34 -16.02
CA ASP A 123 -8.76 2.32 -16.30
C ASP A 123 -9.27 3.75 -16.04
N GLY A 124 -8.42 4.62 -15.48
CA GLY A 124 -8.80 5.97 -15.08
C GLY A 124 -9.45 6.08 -13.71
N SER A 125 -9.46 5.01 -12.92
CA SER A 125 -9.94 5.03 -11.52
C SER A 125 -8.86 5.52 -10.55
N VAL A 126 -9.28 5.88 -9.34
CA VAL A 126 -8.38 6.22 -8.24
C VAL A 126 -8.53 5.20 -7.12
N SER A 127 -7.41 4.68 -6.61
CA SER A 127 -7.35 3.89 -5.38
C SER A 127 -6.84 4.78 -4.25
N VAL A 128 -7.55 4.81 -3.12
CA VAL A 128 -7.15 5.51 -1.90
C VAL A 128 -6.75 4.46 -0.87
N ASN A 129 -5.48 4.48 -0.46
CA ASN A 129 -4.97 3.66 0.62
C ASN A 129 -4.98 4.43 1.93
N LEU A 130 -5.83 4.00 2.86
CA LEU A 130 -5.97 4.62 4.18
C LEU A 130 -4.86 4.23 5.16
N GLY A 131 -4.07 3.20 4.86
CA GLY A 131 -3.14 2.58 5.82
C GLY A 131 -3.84 2.12 7.11
N MET A 132 -3.11 1.95 8.22
CA MET A 132 -3.73 1.61 9.52
C MET A 132 -2.91 2.03 10.75
N GLY A 133 -3.22 3.15 11.38
CA GLY A 133 -2.45 3.67 12.53
C GLY A 133 -2.32 2.77 13.76
N SER A 134 -3.25 1.80 13.97
CA SER A 134 -3.38 1.09 15.24
C SER A 134 -3.45 -0.43 15.08
N HIS A 135 -2.43 -1.05 14.49
CA HIS A 135 -2.23 -2.49 14.61
C HIS A 135 -1.13 -2.75 15.62
N GLU A 136 -1.37 -3.59 16.64
CA GLU A 136 -0.40 -3.88 17.71
C GLU A 136 0.98 -4.33 17.19
N ARG A 137 1.01 -4.86 15.97
CA ARG A 137 2.22 -5.36 15.29
C ARG A 137 2.70 -4.53 14.10
N HIS A 138 1.96 -3.50 13.69
CA HIS A 138 2.33 -2.70 12.52
C HIS A 138 2.07 -1.22 12.79
N LEU A 139 3.08 -0.39 12.53
CA LEU A 139 3.04 1.07 12.68
C LEU A 139 2.12 1.77 11.65
N GLY A 140 1.30 1.01 10.93
CA GLY A 140 0.37 1.53 9.93
C GLY A 140 0.97 2.02 8.63
N LEU A 141 2.29 2.07 8.53
CA LEU A 141 3.03 2.53 7.36
C LEU A 141 2.77 1.60 6.15
N PRO A 142 2.72 2.16 4.93
CA PRO A 142 2.63 1.34 3.72
C PRO A 142 3.74 0.29 3.66
N SER A 143 3.33 -0.96 3.49
CA SER A 143 4.22 -2.09 3.26
C SER A 143 4.68 -2.14 1.80
N TYR A 144 5.80 -2.83 1.55
CA TYR A 144 6.29 -3.08 0.18
C TYR A 144 5.20 -3.69 -0.72
N GLY A 145 4.38 -4.60 -0.19
CA GLY A 145 3.28 -5.21 -0.94
C GLY A 145 2.23 -4.20 -1.42
N GLU A 146 1.96 -3.15 -0.64
CA GLU A 146 1.01 -2.10 -1.02
C GLU A 146 1.56 -1.18 -2.10
N GLU A 147 2.83 -0.78 -1.95
CA GLU A 147 3.53 0.01 -2.98
C GLU A 147 3.62 -0.76 -4.30
N PHE A 148 3.95 -2.06 -4.22
CA PHE A 148 3.99 -2.93 -5.39
C PHE A 148 2.63 -3.01 -6.08
N LEU A 149 1.53 -3.15 -5.32
CA LEU A 149 0.17 -3.16 -5.90
C LEU A 149 -0.15 -1.82 -6.58
N ALA A 150 0.18 -0.71 -5.93
CA ALA A 150 -0.05 0.63 -6.46
C ALA A 150 0.69 0.88 -7.78
N THR A 151 1.91 0.37 -7.93
CA THR A 151 2.69 0.49 -9.18
C THR A 151 2.33 -0.55 -10.23
N SER A 152 1.78 -1.70 -9.83
CA SER A 152 1.46 -2.81 -10.75
C SER A 152 0.31 -2.49 -11.71
N HIS A 153 -0.62 -1.62 -11.31
CA HIS A 153 -1.73 -1.19 -12.15
C HIS A 153 -1.54 0.24 -12.65
N ARG A 154 -0.80 0.41 -13.76
CA ARG A 154 -0.59 1.75 -14.35
C ARG A 154 -1.85 2.41 -14.92
N GLY A 155 -2.95 1.67 -15.02
CA GLY A 155 -4.26 2.20 -15.42
C GLY A 155 -4.98 3.01 -14.33
N LEU A 156 -4.47 3.06 -13.10
CA LEU A 156 -5.10 3.79 -12.00
C LEU A 156 -4.09 4.73 -11.32
N ARG A 157 -4.63 5.73 -10.62
CA ARG A 157 -3.85 6.59 -9.71
C ARG A 157 -4.03 6.12 -8.28
N THR A 158 -2.96 6.11 -7.50
CA THR A 158 -3.04 5.80 -6.06
C THR A 158 -2.84 7.07 -5.22
N LEU A 159 -3.72 7.29 -4.25
CA LEU A 159 -3.60 8.29 -3.20
C LEU A 159 -3.38 7.58 -1.87
N TYR A 160 -2.67 8.24 -0.96
CA TYR A 160 -2.39 7.70 0.37
C TYR A 160 -2.90 8.67 1.44
N MET A 161 -3.34 8.13 2.56
CA MET A 161 -3.56 8.91 3.77
C MET A 161 -2.27 9.67 4.14
N PRO A 162 -2.35 10.98 4.42
CA PRO A 162 -1.21 11.72 4.96
C PRO A 162 -0.65 11.04 6.22
N LEU A 163 0.68 10.96 6.34
CA LEU A 163 1.31 10.12 7.36
C LEU A 163 1.02 10.61 8.79
N ASP A 164 0.93 11.92 9.00
CA ASP A 164 0.55 12.54 10.27
C ASP A 164 -0.89 12.18 10.70
N ARG A 165 -1.78 11.92 9.74
CA ARG A 165 -3.17 11.47 9.98
C ARG A 165 -3.24 9.98 10.19
N LEU A 166 -2.49 9.23 9.38
CA LEU A 166 -2.35 7.79 9.47
C LEU A 166 -1.99 7.33 10.89
N LEU A 167 -1.00 7.98 11.51
CA LEU A 167 -0.53 7.66 12.87
C LEU A 167 -1.57 7.93 13.96
N ARG A 168 -2.48 8.88 13.75
CA ARG A 168 -3.56 9.22 14.71
C ARG A 168 -4.84 8.42 14.48
N GLY A 169 -4.93 7.72 13.36
CA GLY A 169 -6.17 7.14 12.87
C GLY A 169 -6.97 8.17 12.06
N PRO A 170 -7.59 7.77 10.94
CA PRO A 170 -8.32 8.70 10.09
C PRO A 170 -9.60 9.19 10.77
N SER A 171 -9.90 10.47 10.63
CA SER A 171 -11.20 11.05 10.98
C SER A 171 -12.17 11.02 9.78
N VAL A 172 -13.43 11.39 10.03
CA VAL A 172 -14.44 11.56 8.97
C VAL A 172 -13.98 12.58 7.93
N ASP A 173 -13.50 13.74 8.40
CA ASP A 173 -13.06 14.84 7.52
C ASP A 173 -11.85 14.44 6.68
N ASP A 174 -10.91 13.67 7.23
CA ASP A 174 -9.73 13.19 6.49
C ASP A 174 -10.14 12.29 5.32
N VAL A 175 -11.08 11.36 5.55
CA VAL A 175 -11.56 10.44 4.50
C VAL A 175 -12.38 11.17 3.45
N VAL A 176 -13.23 12.12 3.87
CA VAL A 176 -14.00 12.98 2.95
C VAL A 176 -13.05 13.80 2.07
N ALA A 177 -12.03 14.42 2.65
CA ALA A 177 -11.04 15.20 1.89
C ALA A 177 -10.31 14.36 0.85
N LEU A 178 -9.93 13.11 1.18
CA LEU A 178 -9.31 12.19 0.22
C LEU A 178 -10.26 11.76 -0.90
N LEU A 179 -11.55 11.57 -0.59
CA LEU A 179 -12.57 11.26 -1.60
C LEU A 179 -12.77 12.42 -2.56
N GLU A 180 -12.82 13.66 -2.06
CA GLU A 180 -12.89 14.86 -2.90
C GLU A 180 -11.65 15.01 -3.77
N GLN A 181 -10.46 14.82 -3.19
CA GLN A 181 -9.19 14.84 -3.92
C GLN A 181 -9.18 13.78 -5.04
N ALA A 182 -9.62 12.55 -4.75
CA ALA A 182 -9.73 11.48 -5.74
C ALA A 182 -10.70 11.86 -6.88
N GLY A 183 -11.84 12.45 -6.55
CA GLY A 183 -12.80 12.96 -7.53
C GLY A 183 -12.20 14.06 -8.41
N GLN A 184 -11.45 14.99 -7.83
CA GLN A 184 -10.75 16.05 -8.57
C GLN A 184 -9.67 15.47 -9.49
N VAL A 185 -8.84 14.54 -9.01
CA VAL A 185 -7.81 13.86 -9.82
C VAL A 185 -8.43 13.20 -11.06
N ILE A 186 -9.55 12.50 -10.88
CA ILE A 186 -10.29 11.90 -11.98
C ILE A 186 -10.76 12.94 -13.00
N ARG A 187 -11.39 14.02 -12.52
CA ARG A 187 -11.98 15.05 -13.38
C ARG A 187 -10.92 15.88 -14.11
N SER A 188 -9.73 16.02 -13.53
CA SER A 188 -8.59 16.66 -14.17
C SER A 188 -8.04 15.85 -15.36
N GLY A 189 -8.45 14.59 -15.52
CA GLY A 189 -8.18 13.82 -16.72
C GLY A 189 -6.73 13.35 -16.86
N PHE A 190 -6.18 12.76 -15.80
CA PHE A 190 -4.81 12.22 -15.80
C PHE A 190 -4.62 11.16 -16.90
N PRO A 191 -3.41 11.06 -17.49
CA PRO A 191 -3.13 10.12 -18.57
C PRO A 191 -3.16 8.67 -18.09
N VAL A 192 -3.65 7.78 -18.95
CA VAL A 192 -3.64 6.32 -18.73
C VAL A 192 -2.87 5.65 -19.88
N PRO A 193 -1.77 4.91 -19.59
CA PRO A 193 -1.21 4.66 -18.25
C PRO A 193 -0.62 5.92 -17.61
N VAL A 194 -0.56 5.94 -16.27
CA VAL A 194 0.21 6.95 -15.52
C VAL A 194 1.64 7.00 -16.03
N GLU A 195 2.23 8.18 -16.17
CA GLU A 195 3.49 8.36 -16.91
C GLU A 195 4.67 7.68 -16.22
N SER A 196 4.68 7.76 -14.88
CA SER A 196 5.73 7.23 -14.04
C SER A 196 5.18 6.29 -12.95
N MET A 197 6.02 5.41 -12.38
CA MET A 197 5.61 4.54 -11.27
C MET A 197 5.61 5.30 -9.94
N GLU A 198 6.57 6.21 -9.77
CA GLU A 198 6.76 7.14 -8.65
C GLU A 198 5.48 7.91 -8.34
N GLU A 199 4.73 8.21 -9.38
CA GLU A 199 3.46 8.89 -9.36
C GLU A 199 2.41 8.17 -8.48
N ASN A 200 2.47 6.84 -8.40
CA ASN A 200 1.59 5.99 -7.58
C ASN A 200 2.24 5.55 -6.26
N LEU A 201 3.46 5.95 -5.96
CA LEU A 201 4.15 5.57 -4.73
C LEU A 201 3.85 6.57 -3.60
N SER A 202 3.78 6.06 -2.37
CA SER A 202 3.80 6.92 -1.19
C SER A 202 5.19 7.57 -1.02
N VAL A 203 5.32 8.46 -0.04
CA VAL A 203 6.63 9.01 0.36
C VAL A 203 7.63 7.90 0.68
N PHE A 204 7.21 6.82 1.36
CA PHE A 204 8.08 5.68 1.64
C PHE A 204 8.47 4.93 0.37
N GLY A 205 7.50 4.65 -0.50
CA GLY A 205 7.75 3.99 -1.78
C GLY A 205 8.76 4.75 -2.64
N LYS A 206 8.64 6.09 -2.71
CA LYS A 206 9.57 6.95 -3.44
C LYS A 206 10.98 6.93 -2.86
N ILE A 207 11.11 6.97 -1.53
CA ILE A 207 12.41 6.86 -0.86
C ILE A 207 13.05 5.50 -1.19
N ILE A 208 12.30 4.40 -1.06
CA ILE A 208 12.81 3.04 -1.34
C ILE A 208 13.21 2.88 -2.81
N LEU A 209 12.39 3.39 -3.74
CA LEU A 209 12.69 3.35 -5.17
C LEU A 209 13.97 4.13 -5.50
N ASN A 210 14.07 5.37 -5.02
CA ASN A 210 15.26 6.20 -5.25
C ASN A 210 16.51 5.57 -4.64
N LEU A 211 16.39 5.02 -3.43
CA LEU A 211 17.47 4.35 -2.75
C LEU A 211 17.97 3.14 -3.57
N THR A 212 17.05 2.35 -4.12
CA THR A 212 17.33 1.19 -4.98
C THR A 212 17.95 1.60 -6.32
N MET A 213 17.55 2.75 -6.88
CA MET A 213 18.04 3.23 -8.18
C MET A 213 19.36 3.98 -8.10
N SER A 214 19.66 4.59 -6.95
CA SER A 214 20.82 5.48 -6.77
C SER A 214 21.97 4.86 -5.98
N SER A 215 21.78 3.68 -5.37
CA SER A 215 22.82 2.99 -4.61
C SER A 215 22.80 1.49 -4.88
N GLU A 216 23.89 0.97 -5.47
CA GLU A 216 24.05 -0.47 -5.71
C GLU A 216 24.06 -1.27 -4.40
N ALA A 217 24.70 -0.75 -3.35
CA ALA A 217 24.67 -1.36 -2.03
C ALA A 217 23.21 -1.54 -1.57
N SER A 218 22.44 -0.44 -1.58
CA SER A 218 21.04 -0.48 -1.15
C SER A 218 20.16 -1.37 -2.03
N HIS A 219 20.42 -1.40 -3.34
CA HIS A 219 19.74 -2.30 -4.27
C HIS A 219 19.88 -3.77 -3.84
N TRP A 220 21.08 -4.19 -3.47
CA TRP A 220 21.35 -5.54 -3.03
C TRP A 220 20.89 -5.79 -1.58
N GLY A 221 21.10 -4.83 -0.68
CA GLY A 221 20.65 -4.91 0.71
C GLY A 221 19.13 -5.09 0.84
N LEU A 222 18.35 -4.33 0.08
CA LEU A 222 16.89 -4.45 0.04
C LEU A 222 16.38 -5.76 -0.58
N LYS A 223 17.22 -6.45 -1.37
CA LYS A 223 16.95 -7.80 -1.88
C LYS A 223 17.33 -8.91 -0.89
N GLY A 224 17.76 -8.54 0.32
CA GLY A 224 18.18 -9.49 1.34
C GLY A 224 19.58 -10.05 1.12
N TRP A 225 20.42 -9.37 0.31
CA TRP A 225 21.83 -9.73 0.24
C TRP A 225 22.46 -9.54 1.61
N ARG A 226 22.80 -10.65 2.26
CA ARG A 226 23.67 -10.67 3.44
C ARG A 226 25.05 -11.06 2.94
N ARG A 227 26.08 -10.31 3.35
CA ARG A 227 27.50 -10.59 3.00
C ARG A 227 27.75 -12.09 3.22
N GLN A 228 28.09 -12.82 2.15
CA GLN A 228 28.40 -14.25 2.25
C GLN A 228 29.62 -14.52 3.15
N ASP A 229 30.40 -13.48 3.48
CA ASP A 229 31.58 -13.56 4.34
C ASP A 229 31.25 -13.93 5.81
N ALA A 230 29.98 -13.83 6.25
CA ALA A 230 29.57 -14.33 7.57
C ALA A 230 29.45 -15.87 7.63
N ALA A 231 29.36 -16.56 6.48
CA ALA A 231 29.36 -18.02 6.43
C ALA A 231 30.76 -18.63 6.68
N ALA A 232 31.83 -17.85 6.56
CA ALA A 232 33.19 -18.30 6.85
C ALA A 232 33.55 -18.25 8.36
N ALA A 233 32.73 -17.61 9.21
CA ALA A 233 32.96 -17.55 10.65
C ALA A 233 32.16 -18.60 11.45
N TYR A 234 31.29 -19.37 10.79
CA TYR A 234 30.47 -20.44 11.39
C TYR A 234 30.83 -21.83 10.85
N THR A 235 32.10 -22.07 10.52
CA THR A 235 32.62 -23.43 10.37
C THR A 235 33.03 -23.96 11.73
N GLY A 236 32.04 -24.40 12.50
CA GLY A 236 32.19 -25.08 13.78
C GLY A 236 30.95 -25.89 14.09
N GLU A 237 30.86 -27.07 13.47
CA GLU A 237 30.05 -28.23 13.88
C GLU A 237 28.62 -27.95 14.42
N ALA A 238 27.65 -27.78 13.53
CA ALA A 238 26.28 -28.21 13.80
C ALA A 238 25.66 -28.77 12.52
N SER A 239 25.77 -30.08 12.43
CA SER A 239 25.30 -30.95 11.38
C SER A 239 23.80 -30.86 11.16
N ALA A 240 23.42 -30.74 9.89
CA ALA A 240 22.24 -31.31 9.23
C ALA A 240 21.20 -32.04 10.12
N GLU A 241 20.16 -31.33 10.54
CA GLU A 241 18.81 -31.88 10.69
C GLU A 241 17.81 -30.72 10.88
N LEU A 242 17.16 -30.27 9.79
CA LEU A 242 15.84 -29.61 9.79
C LEU A 242 15.47 -29.22 8.36
N ALA A 243 15.22 -30.23 7.55
CA ALA A 243 14.34 -30.12 6.40
C ALA A 243 13.03 -30.86 6.75
N LEU A 244 11.92 -30.14 6.61
CA LEU A 244 10.53 -30.62 6.64
C LEU A 244 9.92 -30.89 8.04
N GLY A 245 9.09 -29.96 8.52
CA GLY A 245 8.05 -30.26 9.51
C GLY A 245 7.75 -29.14 10.49
N ASN A 246 6.54 -28.57 10.37
CA ASN A 246 5.81 -27.75 11.35
C ASN A 246 6.45 -26.44 11.81
N GLY A 247 5.74 -25.34 11.55
CA GLY A 247 5.99 -24.05 12.16
C GLY A 247 5.77 -24.11 13.67
N SER A 248 6.85 -24.34 14.40
CA SER A 248 7.00 -23.93 15.80
C SER A 248 7.83 -22.65 15.82
N VAL A 249 7.18 -21.58 16.27
CA VAL A 249 7.79 -20.30 16.60
C VAL A 249 8.75 -20.56 17.77
N LEU A 250 10.04 -20.44 17.52
CA LEU A 250 11.05 -20.36 18.58
C LEU A 250 11.04 -18.91 19.11
N GLU A 251 10.33 -18.70 20.21
CA GLU A 251 10.55 -17.56 21.08
C GLU A 251 11.93 -17.71 21.73
N TYR A 252 12.86 -16.83 21.34
CA TYR A 252 14.09 -16.59 22.10
C TYR A 252 14.00 -15.17 22.64
N CYS A 253 13.46 -15.05 23.86
CA CYS A 253 13.61 -13.83 24.66
C CYS A 253 14.96 -13.92 25.38
N SER A 254 15.97 -13.18 24.92
CA SER A 254 17.16 -12.94 25.74
C SER A 254 16.83 -11.90 26.81
N GLU A 255 17.17 -12.19 28.06
CA GLU A 255 16.84 -11.41 29.26
C GLU A 255 17.51 -10.02 29.36
N ASP A 256 18.32 -9.59 28.39
CA ASP A 256 18.90 -8.25 28.40
C ASP A 256 17.96 -7.19 27.83
N GLN A 257 16.98 -6.84 28.66
CA GLN A 257 16.21 -5.61 28.58
C GLN A 257 17.12 -4.39 28.79
N THR A 258 17.61 -3.77 27.72
CA THR A 258 18.00 -2.36 27.79
C THR A 258 17.56 -1.57 26.56
N ARG A 259 16.54 -0.72 26.81
CA ARG A 259 16.14 0.48 26.06
C ARG A 259 15.31 0.28 24.78
N CYS A 260 14.09 -0.18 24.98
CA CYS A 260 12.94 0.38 24.25
C CYS A 260 12.09 1.16 25.25
N VAL A 261 12.19 2.49 25.25
CA VAL A 261 11.26 3.33 26.01
C VAL A 261 10.01 3.51 25.17
N LEU A 262 9.03 2.62 25.35
CA LEU A 262 7.65 2.94 25.02
C LEU A 262 7.13 3.89 26.11
N LEU A 263 7.23 5.20 25.87
CA LEU A 263 6.51 6.19 26.67
C LEU A 263 5.01 6.05 26.39
N ARG A 264 4.34 5.20 27.18
CA ARG A 264 2.89 5.28 27.36
C ARG A 264 2.58 6.65 27.98
N GLY A 265 2.05 7.59 27.20
CA GLY A 265 1.44 8.80 27.77
C GLY A 265 1.37 10.04 26.89
N HIS A 266 2.21 10.19 25.86
CA HIS A 266 2.17 11.37 24.99
C HIS A 266 2.42 10.99 23.52
N ALA A 267 1.65 11.63 22.63
CA ALA A 267 1.67 11.38 21.19
C ALA A 267 2.99 11.83 20.56
N SER A 268 3.95 10.92 20.47
CA SER A 268 5.05 11.00 19.50
C SER A 268 5.51 9.59 19.13
N PRO A 269 4.93 8.97 18.08
CA PRO A 269 5.44 7.71 17.56
C PRO A 269 6.52 8.04 16.52
N LEU A 270 7.72 8.44 16.98
CA LEU A 270 8.91 8.40 16.13
C LEU A 270 9.79 7.25 16.53
N VAL A 271 10.04 6.38 15.55
CA VAL A 271 10.92 5.23 15.65
C VAL A 271 12.36 5.71 15.60
N LEU A 272 13.05 5.60 16.73
CA LEU A 272 14.49 5.80 16.86
C LEU A 272 15.24 4.85 15.92
N GLU A 273 16.29 5.35 15.23
CA GLU A 273 17.27 4.47 14.58
C GLU A 273 18.03 3.76 15.70
N SER A 274 17.68 2.50 16.01
CA SER A 274 18.42 1.73 16.99
C SER A 274 19.73 1.24 16.38
N GLU A 275 20.82 1.37 17.13
CA GLU A 275 22.19 1.25 16.62
C GLU A 275 22.78 -0.15 16.34
N PRO A 276 22.15 -1.35 16.49
CA PRO A 276 22.85 -2.54 16.07
C PRO A 276 22.65 -2.80 14.57
N ASP A 277 23.67 -2.40 13.81
CA ASP A 277 24.14 -3.05 12.59
C ASP A 277 23.43 -2.73 11.26
N PHE A 278 23.21 -1.44 10.96
CA PHE A 278 22.86 -1.01 9.60
C PHE A 278 23.89 -1.45 8.54
N GLU A 279 25.16 -1.59 8.94
CA GLU A 279 26.21 -2.11 8.08
C GLU A 279 25.88 -3.53 7.59
N SER A 280 25.19 -4.35 8.41
CA SER A 280 24.73 -5.68 8.01
C SER A 280 23.55 -5.69 7.01
N CYS A 281 22.67 -4.67 7.02
CA CYS A 281 21.53 -4.63 6.08
C CYS A 281 21.97 -4.12 4.67
N HIS A 282 23.24 -3.76 4.45
CA HIS A 282 23.80 -3.24 3.17
C HIS A 282 23.00 -2.07 2.58
N VAL A 283 22.52 -1.16 3.42
CA VAL A 283 21.80 0.04 2.98
C VAL A 283 22.72 1.26 3.07
N ASP A 284 22.74 2.09 2.03
CA ASP A 284 23.43 3.37 2.06
C ASP A 284 22.66 4.34 2.96
N VAL A 285 23.04 4.35 4.23
CA VAL A 285 22.41 5.17 5.28
C VAL A 285 22.55 6.66 4.99
N THR A 286 23.67 7.09 4.40
CA THR A 286 23.91 8.48 4.04
C THR A 286 22.92 8.95 2.98
N LEU A 287 22.75 8.16 1.92
CA LEU A 287 21.76 8.41 0.88
C LEU A 287 20.33 8.32 1.42
N LEU A 288 20.02 7.33 2.26
CA LEU A 288 18.71 7.19 2.89
C LEU A 288 18.33 8.44 3.69
N ARG A 289 19.26 8.97 4.52
CA ARG A 289 19.03 10.22 5.27
C ARG A 289 18.84 11.41 4.34
N ALA A 290 19.61 11.51 3.27
CA ALA A 290 19.43 12.55 2.26
C ALA A 290 18.05 12.48 1.60
N LEU A 291 17.59 11.28 1.22
CA LEU A 291 16.28 11.05 0.61
C LEU A 291 15.12 11.32 1.57
N LYS A 292 15.24 10.92 2.84
CA LYS A 292 14.25 11.25 3.89
C LYS A 292 14.02 12.76 3.98
N ARG A 293 15.09 13.55 3.93
CA ARG A 293 15.03 15.03 3.92
C ARG A 293 14.45 15.57 2.62
N SER A 294 14.92 15.09 1.46
CA SER A 294 14.46 15.63 0.17
C SER A 294 12.99 15.34 -0.12
N HIS A 295 12.46 14.23 0.40
CA HIS A 295 11.04 13.87 0.28
C HIS A 295 10.17 14.40 1.41
N GLY A 296 10.73 15.21 2.32
CA GLY A 296 9.99 15.85 3.40
C GLY A 296 9.33 14.87 4.37
N LEU A 297 9.98 13.74 4.68
CA LEU A 297 9.38 12.69 5.49
C LEU A 297 9.10 13.16 6.92
N LYS A 298 9.96 14.03 7.47
CA LYS A 298 9.80 14.62 8.80
C LYS A 298 8.51 15.45 8.86
N GLU A 299 8.32 16.32 7.87
CA GLU A 299 7.15 17.18 7.69
C GLU A 299 5.89 16.35 7.45
N ALA A 300 6.00 15.30 6.62
CA ALA A 300 4.89 14.39 6.34
C ALA A 300 4.40 13.65 7.61
N LEU A 301 5.29 13.39 8.56
CA LEU A 301 4.98 12.78 9.85
C LEU A 301 4.53 13.78 10.93
N GLY A 302 4.59 15.09 10.64
CA GLY A 302 4.21 16.13 11.60
C GLY A 302 5.23 16.32 12.74
N VAL A 303 6.51 16.06 12.48
CA VAL A 303 7.58 16.08 13.50
C VAL A 303 8.27 17.43 13.49
N GLU A 304 8.26 18.14 14.62
CA GLU A 304 8.88 19.46 14.71
C GLU A 304 10.36 19.38 15.13
N GLU A 305 10.72 18.42 15.99
CA GLU A 305 12.08 18.27 16.51
C GLU A 305 13.06 17.76 15.43
N ASP A 306 14.31 18.24 15.46
CA ASP A 306 15.40 17.77 14.59
C ASP A 306 15.85 16.36 14.97
N CYS A 307 15.00 15.40 14.63
CA CYS A 307 15.26 13.98 14.77
C CYS A 307 15.55 13.41 13.38
N GLU A 308 16.79 12.97 13.15
CA GLU A 308 17.14 12.21 11.93
C GLU A 308 16.55 10.79 11.95
N CYS A 309 16.03 10.35 13.11
CA CYS A 309 15.48 9.02 13.31
C CYS A 309 14.07 8.90 12.74
N VAL A 310 14.00 8.78 11.42
CA VAL A 310 12.72 8.55 10.74
C VAL A 310 12.58 7.08 10.28
N ALA A 311 13.28 6.18 10.99
CA ALA A 311 13.01 4.74 11.26
C ALA A 311 14.24 3.80 11.12
N CYS A 312 14.54 3.03 12.19
CA CYS A 312 15.06 1.64 12.13
C CYS A 312 14.80 0.88 13.44
N GLN A 313 14.11 -0.25 13.36
CA GLN A 313 14.05 -1.25 14.42
C GLN A 313 14.81 -2.50 13.94
N ALA A 314 16.14 -2.41 13.83
CA ALA A 314 17.09 -3.47 13.44
C ALA A 314 16.66 -4.46 12.30
N CYS A 315 16.35 -3.96 11.10
CA CYS A 315 15.95 -4.73 9.91
C CYS A 315 14.55 -5.45 10.01
N GLY A 316 13.45 -4.69 9.97
CA GLY A 316 12.06 -5.17 9.82
C GLY A 316 11.71 -5.92 8.51
N ALA A 317 12.68 -6.59 7.88
CA ALA A 317 12.49 -7.57 6.81
C ALA A 317 12.25 -9.00 7.35
N GLY A 318 12.05 -9.17 8.67
CA GLY A 318 11.84 -10.48 9.30
C GLY A 318 10.46 -11.08 9.12
N HIS A 319 9.42 -10.29 8.78
CA HIS A 319 8.06 -10.80 8.55
C HIS A 319 7.24 -9.89 7.60
N LEU A 320 7.72 -9.72 6.36
CA LEU A 320 6.88 -9.34 5.22
C LEU A 320 6.69 -10.57 4.32
#